data_AF-A0A844YZ82-F1
#
_entry.id   AF-A0A844YZ82-F1
#
_cell.length_a   1.000
_cell.length_b   1.000
_cell.length_c   1.000
_cell.angle_alpha   90.00
_cell.angle_beta   90.00
_cell.angle_gamma   90.00
#
_symmetry.space_group_name_H-M   'P 1'
#
loop_
_entity.id
_entity.type
_entity.pdbx_description
1 polymer ?
#
loop_
_entity_poly.entity_id
_entity_poly.type
_entity_poly.pdbx_seq_one_letter_code
_entity_poly.pdbx_strand_id
1 'polypeptide(L)' 'MTVATVTHEAGWSWLDHDNKRRPFAYLMPLGQPRDVLAIECRNWWSALAVSLELARGQDACEYVGGPTA' A
#
# COMPACT_ATOMS: atom_id res chain seq x y z
N MET A 1 -20.30 -2.67 20.65
CA MET A 1 -19.38 -2.07 19.68
C MET A 1 -18.53 -3.20 19.12
N THR A 2 -18.75 -3.59 17.87
CA THR A 2 -17.85 -4.51 17.15
C THR A 2 -16.64 -3.69 16.72
N VAL A 3 -15.48 -3.97 17.32
CA VAL A 3 -14.20 -3.42 16.82
C VAL A 3 -13.99 -4.09 15.47
N ALA A 4 -14.04 -3.32 14.38
CA ALA A 4 -13.65 -3.83 13.08
C ALA A 4 -12.14 -4.11 13.16
N THR A 5 -11.77 -5.40 13.19
CA THR A 5 -10.37 -5.79 13.15
C THR A 5 -9.81 -5.41 11.79
N VAL A 6 -8.80 -4.54 11.76
CA VAL A 6 -8.06 -4.22 10.52
C VAL A 6 -7.53 -5.53 9.95
N THR A 7 -7.84 -5.78 8.67
CA THR A 7 -7.42 -7.00 7.96
C THR A 7 -6.40 -6.71 6.88
N HIS A 8 -6.33 -5.46 6.41
CA HIS A 8 -5.45 -5.04 5.35
C HIS A 8 -4.73 -3.73 5.71
N GLU A 9 -3.55 -3.58 5.17
CA GLU A 9 -2.81 -2.34 5.14
C GLU A 9 -2.62 -1.90 3.68
N ALA A 10 -2.81 -0.62 3.39
CA ALA A 10 -2.49 -0.05 2.10
C ALA A 10 -1.52 1.13 2.26
N GLY A 11 -0.61 1.26 1.32
CA GLY A 11 0.40 2.30 1.33
C GLY A 11 1.16 2.36 0.02
N TRP A 12 2.18 3.21 -0.03
CA TRP A 12 3.12 3.24 -1.15
C TRP A 12 4.56 3.26 -0.64
N SER A 13 5.50 2.75 -1.43
CA SER A 13 6.91 2.76 -1.08
C SER A 13 7.80 2.83 -2.32
N TRP A 14 9.11 2.85 -2.13
CA TRP A 14 10.12 2.79 -3.19
C TRP A 14 10.69 1.37 -3.27
N LEU A 15 10.65 0.77 -4.46
CA LEU A 15 11.53 -0.33 -4.78
C LEU A 15 12.89 0.26 -5.12
N ASP A 16 13.90 -0.08 -4.33
CA ASP A 16 15.29 0.18 -4.70
C ASP A 16 15.79 -0.99 -5.54
N HIS A 17 15.68 -0.85 -6.86
CA HIS A 17 16.26 -1.78 -7.82
C HIS A 17 17.33 -1.03 -8.60
N ASP A 18 18.59 -1.44 -8.48
CA ASP A 18 19.73 -0.89 -9.23
C ASP A 18 19.85 0.65 -9.19
N ASN A 19 19.72 1.28 -8.01
CA ASN A 19 19.74 2.74 -7.83
C ASN A 19 18.63 3.51 -8.58
N LYS A 20 17.62 2.81 -9.11
CA LYS A 20 16.43 3.43 -9.71
C LYS A 20 15.27 3.23 -8.76
N ARG A 21 14.99 4.25 -7.95
CA ARG A 21 13.81 4.28 -7.08
C ARG A 21 12.54 4.27 -7.92
N ARG A 22 11.87 3.13 -8.00
CA ARG A 22 10.57 2.98 -8.67
C ARG A 22 9.48 2.97 -7.60
N PRO A 23 8.56 3.93 -7.59
CA PRO A 23 7.51 3.95 -6.58
C PRO A 23 6.50 2.86 -6.89
N PHE A 24 5.95 2.22 -5.86
CA PHE A 24 4.88 1.25 -6.00
C PHE A 24 3.82 1.48 -4.93
N ALA A 25 2.56 1.21 -5.26
CA ALA A 25 1.47 1.11 -4.31
C ALA A 25 1.33 -0.35 -3.87
N TYR A 26 0.87 -0.57 -2.64
CA TYR A 26 0.63 -1.91 -2.14
C TYR A 26 -0.69 -2.01 -1.37
N LEU A 27 -1.23 -3.23 -1.35
CA LEU A 27 -2.29 -3.69 -0.46
C LEU A 27 -1.85 -5.01 0.16
N MET A 28 -1.70 -5.04 1.48
CA MET A 28 -1.13 -6.14 2.23
C MET A 28 -2.16 -6.72 3.20
N PRO A 29 -2.55 -8.00 3.06
CA PRO A 29 -3.34 -8.69 4.08
C PRO A 29 -2.50 -8.89 5.35
N LEU A 30 -2.96 -8.40 6.50
CA LEU A 30 -2.22 -8.50 7.77
C LEU A 30 -2.12 -9.94 8.29
N GLY A 31 -3.11 -10.79 7.99
CA GLY A 31 -3.09 -12.21 8.34
C GLY A 31 -2.17 -13.06 7.45
N GLN A 32 -1.86 -12.58 6.24
CA GLN A 32 -1.01 -13.28 5.28
C GLN A 32 -0.19 -12.28 4.43
N PRO A 33 0.85 -11.64 5.00
CA PRO A 33 1.60 -10.58 4.32
C PRO A 33 2.28 -11.00 3.02
N ARG A 34 2.49 -12.31 2.81
CA ARG A 34 3.07 -12.86 1.58
C ARG A 34 2.17 -12.69 0.35
N ASP A 35 0.87 -12.47 0.55
CA ASP A 35 -0.11 -12.30 -0.52
C ASP A 35 -0.29 -10.81 -0.88
N VAL A 36 0.72 -9.98 -0.59
CA VAL A 36 0.70 -8.55 -0.90
C VAL A 36 0.51 -8.33 -2.41
N LEU A 37 -0.47 -7.48 -2.74
CA LEU A 37 -0.58 -6.90 -4.06
C LEU A 37 0.33 -5.69 -4.15
N ALA A 38 1.24 -5.65 -5.12
CA ALA A 38 2.12 -4.51 -5.38
C ALA A 38 1.99 -4.05 -6.83
N ILE A 39 1.77 -2.74 -7.03
CA ILE A 39 1.57 -2.11 -8.34
C ILE A 39 2.65 -1.06 -8.54
N GLU A 40 3.57 -1.32 -9.46
CA GLU A 40 4.59 -0.35 -9.85
C GLU A 40 3.95 0.87 -10.54
N CYS A 41 4.40 2.06 -10.16
CA CYS A 41 3.82 3.33 -10.57
C CYS A 41 4.86 4.21 -11.25
N ARG A 42 4.40 5.08 -12.17
CA ARG A 42 5.28 5.98 -12.93
C ARG A 42 6.02 6.98 -12.05
N ASN A 43 5.37 7.46 -11.00
CA ASN A 43 5.89 8.44 -10.05
C ASN A 43 5.17 8.28 -8.70
N TRP A 44 5.67 9.00 -7.69
CA TRP A 44 5.15 8.88 -6.33
C TRP A 44 3.70 9.39 -6.18
N TRP A 45 3.28 10.37 -6.98
CA TRP A 45 1.89 10.84 -7.01
C TRP A 45 0.93 9.75 -7.49
N SER A 46 1.31 9.00 -8.53
CA SER A 46 0.54 7.85 -9.00
C SER A 46 0.48 6.75 -7.94
N ALA A 47 1.57 6.48 -7.23
CA ALA A 47 1.59 5.49 -6.16
C ALA A 47 0.70 5.89 -4.96
N LEU A 48 0.71 7.17 -4.60
CA LEU A 48 -0.21 7.74 -3.60
C LEU A 48 -1.67 7.57 -4.03
N ALA A 49 -2.01 7.97 -5.26
CA ALA A 49 -3.38 7.87 -5.76
C ALA A 49 -3.89 6.41 -5.78
N VAL A 50 -3.07 5.48 -6.28
CA VAL A 50 -3.43 4.06 -6.33
C VAL A 50 -3.58 3.46 -4.93
N SER A 51 -2.68 3.78 -3.99
CA SER A 51 -2.77 3.25 -2.62
C SER A 51 -3.99 3.75 -1.85
N LEU A 52 -4.43 4.99 -2.09
CA LEU A 52 -5.70 5.50 -1.57
C LEU A 52 -6.92 4.76 -2.15
N GLU A 53 -6.92 4.47 -3.46
CA GLU A 53 -8.02 3.70 -4.07
C GLU A 53 -8.04 2.24 -3.59
N LEU A 54 -6.87 1.62 -3.40
CA LEU A 54 -6.77 0.29 -2.79
C LEU A 54 -7.34 0.27 -1.36
N ALA A 55 -7.01 1.29 -0.55
CA ALA A 55 -7.54 1.43 0.81
C ALA A 55 -9.06 1.59 0.81
N ARG A 56 -9.60 2.44 -0.08
CA ARG A 56 -11.05 2.68 -0.22
C ARG A 56 -11.82 1.46 -0.70
N GLY A 57 -11.18 0.57 -1.45
CA GLY A 57 -11.78 -0.68 -1.93
C GLY A 57 -11.88 -1.79 -0.88
N GLN A 58 -11.43 -1.56 0.36
CA GLN A 58 -11.36 -2.57 1.40
C GLN A 58 -12.02 -2.12 2.70
N ASP A 59 -13.05 -2.84 3.14
CA ASP A 59 -13.91 -2.48 4.30
C ASP A 59 -13.16 -2.40 5.64
N ALA A 60 -12.03 -3.10 5.78
CA ALA A 60 -11.22 -3.15 7.00
C ALA A 60 -9.73 -2.92 6.68
N CYS A 61 -9.44 -1.80 6.02
CA CYS A 61 -8.09 -1.42 5.64
C CYS A 61 -7.61 -0.16 6.38
N GLU A 62 -6.38 -0.21 6.86
CA GLU A 62 -5.66 0.97 7.35
C GLU A 62 -4.73 1.51 6.26
N TYR A 63 -4.82 2.82 6.01
CA TYR A 63 -3.87 3.50 5.14
C TYR A 63 -2.70 4.02 5.96
N VAL A 64 -1.49 3.53 5.70
CA VAL A 64 -0.29 3.86 6.50
C VAL A 64 0.63 4.89 5.85
N GLY A 65 0.31 5.37 4.65
CA GLY A 65 1.08 6.42 3.99
C GLY A 65 2.24 5.93 3.12
N GLY A 66 3.19 6.84 2.91
CA GLY A 66 4.42 6.61 2.16
C GLY A 66 5.62 6.37 3.08
N PRO A 67 6.81 6.03 2.55
CA PRO A 67 8.00 5.87 3.36
C PRO A 67 8.31 7.20 4.04
N THR A 68 8.34 7.18 5.37
CA THR A 68 8.85 8.32 6.16
C THR A 68 10.30 8.55 5.77
N ALA A 69 10.61 9.81 5.46
CA ALA A 69 11.93 10.27 5.01
C ALA A 69 13.06 9.88 5.99
#